data_AF-A0A9D9MDH3-F1
#
_entry.id   AF-A0A9D9MDH3-F1
#
_cell.length_a   1.000
_cell.length_b   1.000
_cell.length_c   1.000
_cell.angle_alpha   90.00
_cell.angle_beta   90.00
_cell.angle_gamma   90.00
#
_symmetry.space_group_name_H-M   'P 1'
#
loop_
_entity.id
_entity.type
_entity.pdbx_description
1 polymer ?
#
loop_
_entity_poly.entity_id
_entity_poly.type
_entity_poly.pdbx_seq_one_letter_code
_entity_poly.pdbx_strand_id
1 'polypeptide(L)' 'MVIILRDNPDQKQIDSLVSWLKEKNLDVHIIKGADQTIIGLI' A
#
# COMPACT_ATOMS: atom_id res chain seq x y z
N MET A 1 10.80 3.77 2.08
CA MET A 1 10.58 3.47 0.63
C MET A 1 9.14 3.81 0.30
N VAL A 2 8.80 4.30 -0.91
CA VAL A 2 7.42 4.71 -1.24
C VAL A 2 6.91 3.89 -2.42
N ILE A 3 5.76 3.24 -2.24
CA ILE A 3 5.05 2.50 -3.29
C ILE A 3 3.84 3.34 -3.70
N ILE A 4 3.79 3.70 -4.98
CA ILE A 4 2.67 4.45 -5.57
C ILE A 4 1.80 3.44 -6.33
N LEU A 5 0.54 3.30 -5.90
CA LEU A 5 -0.45 2.50 -6.63
C LEU A 5 -1.11 3.37 -7.70
N ARG A 6 -1.36 2.78 -8.88
CA ARG A 6 -2.10 3.45 -9.98
C ARG A 6 -3.55 3.71 -9.58
N ASP A 7 -4.21 4.61 -10.31
CA ASP A 7 -5.62 4.96 -10.18
C ASP A 7 -6.53 3.72 -10.02
N ASN A 8 -7.38 3.76 -8.99
CA ASN A 8 -8.34 2.73 -8.59
C ASN A 8 -7.74 1.31 -8.40
N PRO A 9 -6.75 1.14 -7.49
CA PRO A 9 -6.23 -0.18 -7.18
C PRO A 9 -7.31 -1.01 -6.48
N ASP A 10 -7.53 -2.24 -6.95
CA ASP A 10 -8.46 -3.17 -6.32
C ASP A 10 -8.09 -3.37 -4.84
N GLN A 11 -9.08 -3.28 -3.94
CA GLN A 11 -8.87 -3.39 -2.49
C GLN A 11 -8.15 -4.71 -2.13
N LYS A 12 -8.46 -5.80 -2.83
CA LYS A 12 -7.76 -7.10 -2.69
C LYS A 12 -6.26 -7.00 -2.96
N GLN A 13 -5.86 -6.17 -3.92
CA GLN A 13 -4.47 -6.01 -4.30
C GLN A 13 -3.71 -5.24 -3.21
N ILE A 14 -4.33 -4.20 -2.65
CA ILE A 14 -3.80 -3.48 -1.48
C ILE A 14 -3.63 -4.45 -0.30
N ASP A 15 -4.67 -5.20 0.05
CA ASP A 15 -4.67 -6.08 1.22
C ASP A 15 -3.61 -7.18 1.09
N SER A 16 -3.43 -7.73 -0.12
CA SER A 16 -2.38 -8.72 -0.41
C SER A 16 -0.99 -8.12 -0.28
N LEU A 17 -0.79 -6.88 -0.74
CA LEU A 17 0.49 -6.18 -0.67
C LEU A 17 0.86 -5.83 0.78
N VAL A 18 -0.11 -5.35 1.54
CA VAL A 18 0.03 -5.05 2.98
C VAL A 18 0.36 -6.31 3.77
N SER A 19 -0.31 -7.42 3.49
CA SER A 19 -0.04 -8.69 4.15
C SER A 19 1.37 -9.20 3.87
N TRP A 20 1.81 -9.16 2.61
CA TRP A 20 3.17 -9.54 2.21
C TRP A 20 4.25 -8.64 2.86
N LEU A 21 3.96 -7.35 3.02
CA LEU A 21 4.89 -6.41 3.68
C LEU A 21 4.98 -6.66 5.19
N LYS A 22 3.84 -6.92 5.85
CA LYS A 22 3.80 -7.28 7.28
C LYS A 22 4.52 -8.60 7.56
N GLU A 23 4.41 -9.60 6.68
CA GLU A 23 5.17 -10.85 6.79
C GLU A 23 6.69 -10.65 6.76
N LYS A 24 7.16 -9.56 6.13
CA LYS A 24 8.57 -9.16 6.11
C LYS A 24 8.97 -8.29 7.28
N ASN A 25 8.10 -8.12 8.29
CA ASN A 25 8.35 -7.27 9.44
C ASN A 25 8.54 -5.78 9.05
N LEU A 26 7.97 -5.37 7.91
CA LEU A 26 7.99 -4.00 7.43
C LEU A 26 6.65 -3.33 7.75
N ASP A 27 6.71 -2.14 8.36
CA ASP A 27 5.51 -1.37 8.64
C ASP A 27 5.09 -0.55 7.42
N VAL A 28 3.78 -0.49 7.20
CA VAL A 28 3.19 0.18 6.04
C VAL A 28 2.17 1.21 6.46
N HIS A 29 2.32 2.42 5.93
CA HIS A 29 1.38 3.51 6.08
C HIS A 29 0.65 3.74 4.75
N ILE A 30 -0.65 3.50 4.73
CA ILE A 30 -1.49 3.69 3.53
C ILE A 30 -2.15 5.06 3.60
N ILE A 31 -1.85 5.91 2.63
CA ILE A 31 -2.45 7.22 2.45
C ILE A 31 -3.35 7.13 1.22
N LYS A 32 -4.67 7.25 1.44
CA LYS A 32 -5.67 7.21 0.37
C LYS A 32 -6.04 8.65 -0.02
N GLY A 33 -5.46 9.16 -1.09
CA GLY A 33 -5.83 10.43 -1.72
C GLY A 33 -7.04 10.26 -2.63
N ALA A 34 -7.55 11.38 -3.16
CA ALA A 34 -8.73 11.39 -4.05
C ALA A 34 -8.51 10.61 -5.35
N ASP A 35 -7.30 10.68 -5.92
CA ASP A 35 -6.94 10.03 -7.19
C ASP A 35 -5.91 8.90 -7.01
N GLN A 36 -5.14 8.91 -5.91
CA GLN A 36 -4.02 7.96 -5.74
C GLN A 36 -3.91 7.42 -4.32
N THR A 37 -3.51 6.15 -4.22
CA THR A 37 -3.16 5.50 -2.96
C THR A 37 -1.65 5.38 -2.85
N ILE A 38 -1.06 5.99 -1.83
CA ILE A 38 0.36 5.97 -1.54
C ILE A 38 0.59 5.04 -0.36
N ILE A 39 1.55 4.11 -0.48
CA ILE A 39 1.98 3.24 0.62
C ILE A 39 3.42 3.62 0.99
N GLY A 40 3.59 4.23 2.16
CA GLY A 40 4.89 4.49 2.76
C GLY A 40 5.36 3.28 3.56
N LEU A 41 6.59 2.83 3.33
CA LEU A 41 7.27 1.82 4.15
C LEU A 41 8.14 2.50 5.20
N ILE A 42 7.98 2.07 6.46
CA ILE A 42 8.73 2.51 7.64
C ILE A 42 9.62 1.38 8.12
#